data_AF-A0AAQ3TYM3-F1
#
_entry.id   AF-A0AAQ3TYM3-F1
#
_cell.length_a   1.000
_cell.length_b   1.000
_cell.length_c   1.000
_cell.angle_alpha   90.00
_cell.angle_beta   90.00
_cell.angle_gamma   90.00
#
_symmetry.space_group_name_H-M   'P 1'
#
loop_
_entity.id
_entity.type
_entity.pdbx_description
1 polymer ?
#
loop_
_entity_poly.entity_id
_entity_poly.type
_entity_poly.pdbx_seq_one_letter_code
_entity_poly.pdbx_strand_id
1 'polypeptide(L)'
;MGTNLDFSSAYHPQTDGQTERVNQIMEDMLRACVLTYGKDWESSLPYAEFSYNNGHQTSLGMAPFEALYGRKCRTPLMWSEAGERTLLGPALIKEAEEKVAEIRARLKEAQSRQKSYADNRRRELSFQAGDSVYLKVSPIRGTRRF
;
A
#
# COMPACT_ATOMS: atom_id res chain seq x y z
N MET A 1 -13.94 6.06 20.18
CA MET A 1 -13.89 5.98 18.71
C MET A 1 -14.40 4.66 18.12
N GLY A 2 -14.86 3.65 18.91
CA GLY A 2 -15.56 2.49 18.35
C GLY A 2 -14.76 1.62 17.37
N THR A 3 -13.43 1.69 17.40
CA THR A 3 -12.52 0.96 16.50
C THR A 3 -12.13 -0.39 17.09
N ASN A 4 -12.00 -1.40 16.24
CA ASN A 4 -11.45 -2.71 16.62
C ASN A 4 -9.96 -2.78 16.24
N LEU A 5 -9.14 -3.43 17.06
CA LEU A 5 -7.70 -3.56 16.84
C LEU A 5 -7.38 -4.97 16.36
N ASP A 6 -6.83 -5.08 15.16
CA ASP A 6 -6.34 -6.33 14.61
C ASP A 6 -4.83 -6.44 14.86
N PHE A 7 -4.42 -7.44 15.65
CA PHE A 7 -3.02 -7.65 16.02
C PHE A 7 -2.36 -8.69 15.13
N SER A 8 -1.15 -8.40 14.66
CA SER A 8 -0.28 -9.39 14.02
C SER A 8 0.34 -10.33 15.06
N SER A 9 0.67 -11.56 14.66
CA SER A 9 1.38 -12.49 15.54
C SER A 9 2.85 -12.08 15.70
N ALA A 10 3.42 -12.40 16.86
CA ALA A 10 4.80 -12.03 17.19
C ALA A 10 5.79 -12.56 16.14
N TYR A 11 6.67 -11.68 15.66
CA TYR A 11 7.70 -11.99 14.67
C TYR A 11 7.16 -12.58 13.35
N HIS A 12 5.92 -12.28 12.97
CA HIS A 12 5.36 -12.62 11.67
C HIS A 12 5.09 -11.36 10.81
N PRO A 13 6.16 -10.68 10.34
CA PRO A 13 6.06 -9.47 9.53
C PRO A 13 5.17 -9.66 8.29
N GLN A 14 5.17 -10.88 7.74
CA GLN A 14 4.35 -11.25 6.58
C GLN A 14 2.83 -11.12 6.81
N THR A 15 2.37 -11.07 8.06
CA THR A 15 0.94 -10.83 8.39
C THR A 15 0.48 -9.44 7.94
N ASP A 16 1.37 -8.45 8.03
CA ASP A 16 1.12 -7.06 7.61
C ASP A 16 1.96 -6.69 6.37
N GLY A 17 2.14 -7.67 5.47
CA GLY A 17 3.04 -7.53 4.33
C GLY A 17 2.67 -6.38 3.37
N GLN A 18 1.42 -5.93 3.36
CA GLN A 18 1.01 -4.76 2.57
C GLN A 18 1.63 -3.48 3.13
N THR A 19 1.45 -3.21 4.43
CA THR A 19 2.05 -2.05 5.10
C THR A 19 3.56 -2.10 5.04
N GLU A 20 4.16 -3.27 5.25
CA GLU A 20 5.61 -3.44 5.13
C GLU A 20 6.14 -3.12 3.73
N ARG A 21 5.41 -3.50 2.69
CA ARG A 21 5.80 -3.18 1.30
C ARG A 21 5.72 -1.68 1.04
N VAL A 22 4.68 -1.00 1.54
CA VAL A 22 4.56 0.46 1.43
C VAL A 22 5.71 1.14 2.18
N ASN A 23 5.99 0.70 3.41
CA ASN A 23 7.10 1.23 4.20
C ASN A 23 8.43 1.06 3.49
N GLN A 24 8.69 -0.09 2.87
CA GLN A 24 9.90 -0.32 2.09
C GLN A 24 10.03 0.66 0.90
N ILE A 25 8.94 0.90 0.16
CA ILE A 25 8.94 1.86 -0.95
C ILE A 25 9.24 3.28 -0.43
N MET A 26 8.59 3.67 0.66
CA MET A 26 8.82 4.98 1.29
C MET A 26 10.27 5.12 1.79
N GLU A 27 10.82 4.09 2.43
CA GLU A 27 12.22 4.06 2.85
C GLU A 27 13.19 4.21 1.67
N ASP A 28 12.93 3.53 0.55
CA ASP A 28 13.79 3.62 -0.64
C ASP A 28 13.71 5.02 -1.29
N MET A 29 12.50 5.63 -1.35
CA MET A 29 12.32 7.01 -1.83
C MET A 29 13.04 8.00 -0.92
N LEU A 30 12.87 7.87 0.40
CA LEU A 30 13.55 8.73 1.38
C LEU A 30 15.07 8.56 1.34
N ARG A 31 15.57 7.33 1.14
CA ARG A 31 17.00 7.07 0.96
C ARG A 31 17.55 7.83 -0.24
N ALA A 32 16.85 7.83 -1.38
CA ALA A 32 17.24 8.61 -2.55
C ALA A 32 17.21 10.13 -2.29
N CYS A 33 16.20 10.62 -1.58
CA CYS A 33 16.13 12.02 -1.17
C CYS A 33 17.29 12.42 -0.25
N VAL A 34 17.62 11.61 0.76
CA VAL A 34 18.74 11.88 1.69
C VAL A 34 20.08 11.92 0.98
N LEU A 35 20.30 11.04 -0.01
CA LEU A 35 21.50 11.06 -0.84
C LEU A 35 21.64 12.35 -1.67
N THR A 36 20.51 13.01 -2.00
CA THR A 36 20.48 14.20 -2.88
C THR A 36 20.47 15.50 -2.07
N TYR A 37 19.69 15.56 -0.99
CA TYR A 37 19.36 16.79 -0.25
C TYR A 37 19.96 16.82 1.17
N GLY A 38 20.71 15.78 1.57
CA GLY A 38 21.37 15.73 2.88
C GLY A 38 20.50 15.10 3.97
N LYS A 39 20.83 15.38 5.24
CA LYS A 39 20.30 14.64 6.40
C LYS A 39 18.88 15.02 6.84
N ASP A 40 18.30 16.06 6.24
CA ASP A 40 16.99 16.59 6.62
C ASP A 40 15.85 15.80 5.94
N TRP A 41 15.78 14.51 6.22
CA TRP A 41 14.80 13.59 5.64
C TRP A 41 13.35 14.02 5.92
N GLU A 42 13.10 14.70 7.04
CA GLU A 42 11.78 15.23 7.40
C GLU A 42 11.25 16.21 6.35
N SER A 43 12.13 17.05 5.81
CA SER A 43 11.78 17.99 4.73
C SER A 43 11.42 17.26 3.43
N SER A 44 11.95 16.05 3.24
CA SER A 44 11.70 15.21 2.06
C SER A 44 10.40 14.40 2.16
N LEU A 45 9.87 14.21 3.37
CA LEU A 45 8.71 13.35 3.61
C LEU A 45 7.44 13.79 2.85
N PRO A 46 7.06 15.08 2.81
CA PRO A 46 5.90 15.53 2.03
C PRO A 46 6.07 15.24 0.53
N TYR A 47 7.28 15.37 0.00
CA TYR A 47 7.56 15.09 -1.41
C TYR A 47 7.53 13.59 -1.72
N ALA A 48 8.02 12.75 -0.81
CA ALA A 48 7.96 11.30 -0.94
C ALA A 48 6.49 10.81 -0.90
N GLU A 49 5.71 11.28 0.08
CA GLU A 49 4.29 10.98 0.18
C GLU A 49 3.53 11.43 -1.07
N PHE A 50 3.76 12.67 -1.51
CA PHE A 50 3.14 13.21 -2.71
C PHE A 50 3.48 12.37 -3.94
N SER A 51 4.75 11.98 -4.10
CA SER A 51 5.20 11.17 -5.23
C SER A 51 4.61 9.76 -5.19
N TYR A 52 4.50 9.15 -4.01
CA TYR A 52 3.89 7.83 -3.83
C TYR A 52 2.39 7.86 -4.15
N ASN A 53 1.66 8.84 -3.62
CA ASN A 53 0.21 8.97 -3.82
C ASN A 53 -0.18 9.31 -5.25
N ASN A 54 0.73 9.94 -6.02
CA ASN A 54 0.51 10.30 -7.42
C ASN A 54 1.15 9.33 -8.42
N GLY A 55 1.98 8.41 -7.95
CA GLY A 55 2.59 7.37 -8.77
C GLY A 55 1.56 6.32 -9.19
N HIS A 56 1.67 5.82 -10.42
CA HIS A 56 0.83 4.74 -10.91
C HIS A 56 1.14 3.43 -10.17
N GLN A 57 0.12 2.81 -9.57
CA GLN A 57 0.25 1.52 -8.91
C GLN A 57 -0.35 0.40 -9.77
N THR A 58 0.42 -0.62 -10.10
CA THR A 58 -0.03 -1.74 -10.95
C THR A 58 -1.24 -2.50 -10.37
N SER A 59 -1.34 -2.63 -9.05
CA SER A 59 -2.46 -3.29 -8.37
C SER A 59 -3.78 -2.52 -8.49
N LEU A 60 -3.71 -1.20 -8.57
CA LEU A 60 -4.86 -0.32 -8.79
C LEU A 60 -5.09 -0.03 -10.28
N GLY A 61 -4.02 -0.07 -11.07
CA GLY A 61 -3.94 0.42 -12.46
C GLY A 61 -4.23 1.92 -12.61
N MET A 62 -4.01 2.67 -11.53
CA MET A 62 -4.08 4.14 -11.43
C MET A 62 -3.29 4.61 -10.21
N ALA A 63 -3.25 5.92 -9.95
CA ALA A 63 -2.62 6.46 -8.75
C ALA A 63 -3.55 6.35 -7.52
N PRO A 64 -3.03 6.13 -6.29
CA PRO A 64 -3.84 6.14 -5.06
C PRO A 64 -4.67 7.41 -4.90
N PHE A 65 -4.12 8.58 -5.25
CA PHE A 65 -4.85 9.85 -5.23
C PHE A 65 -6.05 9.82 -6.17
N GLU A 66 -5.89 9.26 -7.37
CA GLU A 66 -6.96 9.14 -8.36
C GLU A 66 -8.05 8.17 -7.89
N ALA A 67 -7.66 7.06 -7.28
CA ALA A 67 -8.59 6.11 -6.67
C ALA A 67 -9.40 6.74 -5.53
N LEU A 68 -8.78 7.58 -4.70
CA LEU A 68 -9.43 8.22 -3.55
C LEU A 68 -10.34 9.38 -3.95
N TYR A 69 -9.92 10.22 -4.89
CA TYR A 69 -10.62 11.46 -5.24
C TYR A 69 -11.36 11.41 -6.59
N GLY A 70 -11.24 10.30 -7.33
CA GLY A 70 -11.86 10.11 -8.64
C GLY A 70 -11.26 10.95 -9.77
N ARG A 71 -10.15 11.68 -9.50
CA ARG A 71 -9.50 12.59 -10.44
C ARG A 71 -7.99 12.60 -10.24
N LYS A 72 -7.23 12.93 -11.29
CA LYS A 72 -5.78 13.13 -11.20
C LYS A 72 -5.46 14.36 -10.33
N CYS A 73 -4.34 14.29 -9.61
CA CYS A 73 -3.89 15.43 -8.82
C CYS A 73 -3.51 16.60 -9.73
N ARG A 74 -3.97 17.80 -9.35
CA ARG A 74 -3.61 19.04 -10.04
C ARG A 74 -2.31 19.56 -9.44
N THR A 75 -1.25 19.51 -10.23
CA THR A 75 0.03 20.14 -9.87
C THR A 75 0.13 21.53 -10.52
N PRO A 76 0.93 22.45 -9.96
CA PRO A 76 1.22 23.73 -10.62
C PRO A 76 1.73 23.59 -12.06
N LEU A 77 2.35 22.46 -12.39
CA LEU A 77 2.82 22.12 -13.74
C LEU A 77 1.68 21.72 -14.69
N MET A 78 0.52 21.34 -14.17
CA MET A 78 -0.66 20.86 -14.90
C MET A 78 -1.86 21.81 -14.74
N TRP A 79 -1.60 23.11 -14.62
CA TRP A 79 -2.62 24.14 -14.36
C TRP A 79 -3.57 24.41 -15.56
N SER A 80 -3.35 23.78 -16.72
CA SER A 80 -4.13 24.04 -17.94
C SER A 80 -5.59 23.55 -17.86
N GLU A 81 -5.96 22.71 -16.90
CA GLU A 81 -7.34 22.25 -16.71
C GLU A 81 -8.11 23.11 -15.69
N ALA A 82 -8.18 24.42 -15.94
CA ALA A 82 -9.22 25.27 -15.37
C ALA A 82 -10.57 25.00 -16.07
N GLY A 83 -10.99 23.73 -16.09
CA GLY A 83 -12.34 23.34 -16.49
C GLY A 83 -13.33 23.57 -15.34
N GLU A 84 -14.54 23.99 -15.71
CA GLU A 84 -15.67 24.28 -14.84
C GLU A 84 -15.88 23.15 -13.82
N ARG A 85 -16.20 23.52 -12.57
CA ARG A 85 -16.56 22.57 -11.52
C ARG A 85 -17.91 21.97 -11.91
N THR A 86 -17.92 20.89 -12.70
CA THR A 86 -19.17 20.26 -13.13
C THR A 86 -19.98 19.93 -11.88
N LEU A 87 -21.16 20.54 -11.78
CA LEU A 87 -22.07 20.40 -10.65
C LEU A 87 -22.28 18.91 -10.33
N LEU A 88 -22.23 18.59 -9.03
CA LEU A 88 -22.40 17.26 -8.45
C LEU A 88 -23.71 16.62 -8.93
N GLY A 89 -23.65 15.84 -10.01
CA GLY A 89 -24.78 15.12 -10.59
C GLY A 89 -24.76 13.62 -10.24
N PRO A 90 -25.90 12.92 -10.31
CA PRO A 90 -25.99 11.47 -10.09
C PRO A 90 -25.07 10.63 -10.99
N ALA A 91 -24.72 11.15 -12.17
CA ALA A 91 -23.82 10.50 -13.11
C ALA A 91 -22.41 10.29 -12.54
N LEU A 92 -21.87 11.25 -11.78
CA LEU A 92 -20.55 11.13 -11.15
C LEU A 92 -20.54 10.11 -10.01
N ILE A 93 -21.65 9.97 -9.29
CA ILE A 93 -21.80 8.95 -8.24
C ILE A 93 -21.75 7.57 -8.87
N LYS A 94 -22.49 7.36 -9.96
CA LYS A 94 -22.47 6.10 -10.71
C LYS A 94 -21.09 5.78 -11.27
N GLU A 95 -20.39 6.77 -11.85
CA GLU A 95 -19.01 6.59 -12.32
C GLU A 95 -18.05 6.24 -11.17
N ALA A 96 -18.21 6.87 -10.00
CA ALA A 96 -17.42 6.56 -8.82
C ALA A 96 -17.67 5.14 -8.31
N GLU A 97 -18.94 4.70 -8.27
CA GLU A 97 -19.31 3.33 -7.91
C GLU A 97 -18.70 2.30 -8.87
N GLU A 98 -18.76 2.56 -10.18
CA GLU A 98 -18.16 1.72 -11.22
C GLU A 98 -16.63 1.63 -11.05
N LYS A 99 -15.94 2.76 -10.84
CA LYS A 99 -14.50 2.79 -10.57
C LYS A 99 -14.13 2.03 -9.29
N VAL A 100 -14.90 2.19 -8.22
CA VAL A 100 -14.68 1.45 -6.96
C VAL A 100 -14.85 -0.05 -7.18
N ALA A 101 -15.86 -0.47 -7.96
CA ALA A 101 -16.06 -1.88 -8.30
C ALA A 101 -14.86 -2.44 -9.09
N GLU A 102 -14.36 -1.69 -10.08
CA GLU A 102 -13.19 -2.07 -10.86
C GLU A 102 -11.93 -2.18 -10.00
N ILE A 103 -11.66 -1.19 -9.14
CA ILE A 103 -10.52 -1.20 -8.21
C ILE A 103 -10.59 -2.43 -7.29
N ARG A 104 -11.77 -2.75 -6.75
CA ARG A 104 -11.97 -3.94 -5.91
C ARG A 104 -11.68 -5.24 -6.67
N ALA A 105 -12.11 -5.33 -7.94
CA ALA A 105 -11.83 -6.49 -8.78
C ALA A 105 -10.32 -6.66 -9.03
N ARG A 106 -9.63 -5.59 -9.42
CA ARG A 106 -8.17 -5.58 -9.64
C ARG A 106 -7.38 -5.93 -8.38
N LEU A 107 -7.78 -5.39 -7.23
CA LEU A 107 -7.16 -5.72 -5.94
C LEU A 107 -7.36 -7.19 -5.58
N LYS A 108 -8.54 -7.76 -5.83
CA LYS A 108 -8.80 -9.19 -5.60
C LYS A 108 -7.96 -10.08 -6.49
N GLU A 109 -7.76 -9.70 -7.75
CA GLU A 109 -6.85 -10.42 -8.65
C GLU A 109 -5.39 -10.34 -8.17
N ALA A 110 -4.93 -9.14 -7.81
CA ALA A 110 -3.58 -8.93 -7.31
C ALA A 110 -3.32 -9.77 -6.04
N GLN A 111 -4.27 -9.77 -5.10
CA GLN A 111 -4.22 -10.60 -3.90
C GLN A 111 -4.22 -12.09 -4.24
N SER A 112 -5.03 -12.53 -5.20
CA SER A 112 -5.08 -13.94 -5.63
C SER A 112 -3.75 -14.39 -6.25
N ARG A 113 -3.09 -13.53 -7.05
CA ARG A 113 -1.75 -13.77 -7.60
C ARG A 113 -0.67 -13.79 -6.52
N GLN A 114 -0.72 -12.86 -5.56
CA GLN A 114 0.20 -12.86 -4.42
C GLN A 114 0.05 -14.13 -3.58
N LYS A 115 -1.18 -14.55 -3.32
CA LYS A 115 -1.50 -15.80 -2.62
C LYS A 115 -0.94 -17.01 -3.36
N SER A 116 -1.18 -17.12 -4.68
CA SER A 116 -0.67 -18.27 -5.44
C SER A 116 0.86 -18.35 -5.42
N TYR A 117 1.57 -17.22 -5.53
CA TYR A 117 3.02 -17.19 -5.40
C TYR A 117 3.51 -17.55 -4.00
N ALA A 118 2.82 -17.10 -2.94
CA ALA A 118 3.17 -17.43 -1.57
C ALA A 118 2.93 -18.92 -1.26
N ASP A 119 1.78 -19.45 -1.68
CA ASP A 119 1.35 -20.82 -1.41
C ASP A 119 2.21 -21.85 -2.16
N ASN A 120 2.65 -21.56 -3.39
CA ASN A 120 3.52 -22.44 -4.17
C ASN A 120 4.82 -22.84 -3.45
N ARG A 121 5.29 -22.04 -2.49
CA ARG A 121 6.53 -22.29 -1.73
C ARG A 121 6.28 -22.81 -0.31
N ARG A 122 5.02 -22.97 0.11
CA ARG A 122 4.66 -23.44 1.46
C ARG A 122 4.35 -24.93 1.43
N ARG A 123 4.73 -25.64 2.49
CA ARG A 123 4.21 -26.98 2.77
C ARG A 123 2.95 -26.87 3.60
N GLU A 124 1.93 -27.62 3.21
CA GLU A 124 0.73 -27.78 4.03
C GLU A 124 1.08 -28.58 5.29
N LEU A 125 0.84 -27.98 6.45
CA LEU A 125 1.04 -28.58 7.77
C LEU A 125 -0.28 -28.45 8.53
N SER A 126 -0.86 -29.57 8.93
CA SER A 126 -2.03 -29.62 9.80
C SER A 126 -1.60 -30.04 11.20
N PHE A 127 -2.14 -29.35 12.21
CA PHE A 127 -1.91 -29.64 13.63
C PHE A 127 -3.26 -29.89 14.29
N GLN A 128 -3.30 -30.83 15.23
CA GLN A 128 -4.46 -31.09 16.07
C GLN A 128 -4.23 -30.57 17.49
N ALA A 129 -5.32 -30.32 18.22
CA ALA A 129 -5.24 -29.93 19.62
C ALA A 129 -4.55 -31.04 20.43
N GLY A 130 -3.42 -30.71 21.05
CA GLY A 130 -2.57 -31.66 21.79
C GLY A 130 -1.21 -31.94 21.14
N ASP A 131 -1.01 -31.54 19.89
CA ASP A 131 0.29 -31.68 19.22
C ASP A 131 1.35 -30.76 19.83
N SER A 132 2.56 -31.28 20.01
CA SER A 132 3.71 -30.49 20.44
C SER A 132 4.40 -29.84 19.24
N VAL A 133 4.47 -28.50 19.24
CA VAL A 133 5.10 -27.71 18.17
C VAL A 133 6.22 -26.82 18.71
N TYR A 134 7.26 -26.61 17.91
CA TYR A 134 8.33 -25.68 18.25
C TYR A 134 7.97 -24.26 17.83
N LEU A 135 7.95 -23.32 18.79
CA LEU A 135 7.80 -21.90 18.50
C LEU A 135 9.16 -21.28 18.23
N LYS A 136 9.30 -20.64 17.07
CA LYS A 136 10.47 -19.81 16.77
C LYS A 136 10.36 -18.49 17.52
N VAL A 137 11.14 -18.35 18.60
CA VAL A 137 11.21 -17.12 19.42
C VAL A 137 12.25 -16.11 18.94
N SER A 138 13.11 -16.48 18.00
CA SER A 138 14.13 -15.57 17.46
C SER A 138 13.53 -14.57 16.45
N PRO A 139 13.85 -13.26 16.54
CA PRO A 139 13.37 -12.26 15.60
C PRO A 139 13.74 -12.64 14.16
N ILE A 140 12.77 -12.54 13.24
CA ILE A 140 13.05 -12.57 11.79
C ILE A 140 13.66 -11.23 11.42
N ARG A 141 14.90 -10.99 11.83
CA ARG A 141 15.74 -9.90 11.36
C ARG A 141 17.18 -10.26 11.72
N GLY A 142 17.99 -10.47 10.68
CA GLY A 142 19.43 -10.40 10.83
C GLY A 142 19.77 -9.13 11.59
N THR A 143 20.54 -9.30 12.66
CA THR A 143 21.30 -8.29 13.39
C THR A 143 21.43 -6.94 12.68
N ARG A 144 20.90 -5.90 13.33
CA ARG A 144 21.24 -4.46 13.21
C ARG A 144 21.37 -3.91 11.78
N ARG A 145 20.39 -3.11 11.36
CA ARG A 145 20.62 -1.99 10.44
C ARG A 145 20.16 -0.72 11.13
N PHE A 146 21.14 0.04 11.60
CA PHE A 146 21.02 1.46 11.91
C PHE A 146 21.14 2.25 10.60
#